data_AF-A0A7V8XG05-F1
#
_entry.id   AF-A0A7V8XG05-F1
#
_cell.length_a   1.000
_cell.length_b   1.000
_cell.length_c   1.000
_cell.angle_alpha   90.00
_cell.angle_beta   90.00
_cell.angle_gamma   90.00
#
_symmetry.space_group_name_H-M   'P 1'
#
loop_
_entity.id
_entity.type
_entity.pdbx_description
1 polymer ?
#
loop_
_entity_poly.entity_id
_entity_poly.type
_entity_poly.pdbx_seq_one_letter_code
_entity_poly.pdbx_strand_id
1 'polypeptide(L)'
;ANLPTNPLPSSYEITPRRAEEVKELSAAIRSQKFAGVERVKDGQQTSKRILQVARVIEVVFVVAVAVLLIASVLLIANTIRLSIFSRRREIEVMKLVGATNWFVRGPFMVEGLLCGLVGAVAAIVLLLIGKELALPSILGQIDSSDDVRALGFTLIALILLGVGLFVGALGSGLTLRRYLKV
;
A
#
# COMPACT_ATOMS: atom_id res chain seq x y z
N ALA A 1 -35.71 -43.82 6.38
CA ALA A 1 -35.20 -43.74 5.00
C ALA A 1 -33.77 -44.28 4.99
N ASN A 2 -33.59 -45.57 4.65
CA ASN A 2 -32.29 -46.24 4.64
C ASN A 2 -31.90 -46.50 3.18
N LEU A 3 -30.94 -45.73 2.65
CA LEU A 3 -30.34 -46.02 1.35
C LEU A 3 -29.20 -47.03 1.57
N PRO A 4 -29.27 -48.25 0.98
CA PRO A 4 -28.31 -49.33 1.23
C PRO A 4 -26.92 -49.11 0.59
N THR A 5 -26.75 -48.12 -0.29
CA THR A 5 -25.46 -47.85 -0.94
C THR A 5 -25.37 -46.38 -1.34
N ASN A 6 -24.18 -45.79 -1.24
CA ASN A 6 -23.93 -44.38 -1.55
C ASN A 6 -24.22 -44.09 -3.04
N PRO A 7 -25.24 -43.29 -3.37
CA PRO A 7 -25.61 -43.00 -4.76
C PRO A 7 -24.74 -41.93 -5.42
N LEU A 8 -23.80 -41.31 -4.68
CA LEU A 8 -22.91 -40.28 -5.20
C LEU A 8 -21.59 -40.90 -5.72
N PRO A 9 -21.09 -40.44 -6.88
CA PRO A 9 -19.77 -40.84 -7.36
C PRO A 9 -18.68 -40.37 -6.39
N SER A 10 -17.57 -41.11 -6.32
CA SER A 10 -16.41 -40.72 -5.55
C SER A 10 -15.84 -39.39 -6.05
N SER A 11 -15.67 -38.43 -5.14
CA SER A 11 -15.07 -37.13 -5.43
C SER A 11 -13.76 -36.97 -4.66
N TYR A 12 -12.82 -36.25 -5.27
CA TYR A 12 -11.59 -35.82 -4.63
C TYR A 12 -11.48 -34.31 -4.78
N GLU A 13 -11.41 -33.59 -3.66
CA GLU A 13 -11.38 -32.13 -3.64
C GLU A 13 -9.95 -31.63 -3.43
N ILE A 14 -9.52 -30.72 -4.29
CA ILE A 14 -8.18 -30.14 -4.25
C ILE A 14 -8.34 -28.64 -4.12
N THR A 15 -7.92 -28.10 -2.98
CA THR A 15 -7.97 -26.66 -2.69
C THR A 15 -6.58 -26.07 -2.96
N PRO A 16 -6.40 -25.26 -4.02
CA PRO A 16 -5.13 -24.61 -4.27
C PRO A 16 -4.86 -23.53 -3.22
N ARG A 17 -3.58 -23.30 -2.90
CA ARG A 17 -3.15 -22.26 -1.96
C ARG A 17 -3.40 -20.85 -2.48
N ARG A 18 -3.52 -20.70 -3.80
CA ARG A 18 -3.71 -19.42 -4.49
C ARG A 18 -4.84 -19.52 -5.51
N ALA A 19 -5.70 -18.51 -5.54
CA ALA A 19 -6.82 -18.45 -6.47
C ALA A 19 -6.36 -18.36 -7.94
N GLU A 20 -5.15 -17.83 -8.19
CA GLU A 20 -4.55 -17.74 -9.52
C GLU A 20 -4.15 -19.12 -10.09
N GLU A 21 -3.81 -20.07 -9.21
CA GLU A 21 -3.33 -21.42 -9.58
C GLU A 21 -4.47 -22.35 -10.03
N VAL A 22 -5.72 -22.01 -9.70
CA VAL A 22 -6.91 -22.83 -10.03
C VAL A 22 -6.93 -23.17 -11.53
N LYS A 23 -6.55 -22.23 -12.38
CA LYS A 23 -6.56 -22.41 -13.84
C LYS A 23 -5.47 -23.37 -14.33
N GLU A 24 -4.26 -23.21 -13.82
CA GLU A 24 -3.11 -24.04 -14.21
C GLU A 24 -3.24 -25.47 -13.68
N LEU A 25 -3.68 -25.61 -12.43
CA LEU A 25 -3.87 -26.90 -11.77
C LEU A 25 -4.95 -27.74 -12.46
N SER A 26 -6.10 -27.13 -12.77
CA SER A 26 -7.17 -27.82 -13.49
C SER A 26 -6.82 -28.13 -14.94
N ALA A 27 -6.00 -27.30 -15.61
CA ALA A 27 -5.47 -27.61 -16.94
C ALA A 27 -4.48 -28.79 -16.91
N ALA A 28 -3.61 -28.86 -15.90
CA ALA A 28 -2.66 -29.95 -15.69
C ALA A 28 -3.35 -31.28 -15.37
N ILE A 29 -4.39 -31.27 -14.53
CA ILE A 29 -5.16 -32.48 -14.19
C ILE A 29 -5.95 -32.98 -15.41
N ARG A 30 -6.51 -32.07 -16.22
CA ARG A 30 -7.20 -32.44 -17.47
C ARG A 30 -6.25 -33.02 -18.52
N SER A 31 -5.01 -32.54 -18.60
CA SER A 31 -4.04 -33.01 -19.60
C SER A 31 -3.48 -34.40 -19.27
N GLN A 32 -3.34 -34.75 -17.99
CA GLN A 32 -2.83 -36.06 -17.56
C GLN A 32 -3.82 -37.22 -17.69
N LYS A 33 -5.12 -36.96 -17.94
CA LYS A 33 -6.17 -37.98 -18.19
C LYS A 33 -6.07 -39.20 -17.25
N PHE A 34 -6.03 -38.95 -15.95
CA PHE A 34 -5.97 -40.02 -14.94
C PHE A 34 -7.10 -41.05 -15.15
N ALA A 35 -6.74 -42.33 -15.16
CA ALA A 35 -7.71 -43.42 -15.28
C ALA A 35 -8.66 -43.40 -14.07
N GLY A 36 -9.97 -43.35 -14.33
CA GLY A 36 -11.01 -43.30 -13.29
C GLY A 36 -11.58 -41.90 -12.98
N VAL A 37 -11.09 -40.84 -13.63
CA VAL A 37 -11.64 -39.47 -13.47
C VAL A 37 -12.61 -39.16 -14.61
N GLU A 38 -13.91 -39.19 -14.32
CA GLU A 38 -14.97 -38.94 -15.31
C GLU A 38 -15.22 -37.44 -15.55
N ARG A 39 -15.19 -36.61 -14.50
CA ARG A 39 -15.50 -35.17 -14.59
C ARG A 39 -14.65 -34.33 -13.65
N VAL A 40 -13.91 -33.38 -14.22
CA VAL A 40 -13.19 -32.34 -13.46
C VAL A 40 -14.03 -31.05 -13.48
N LYS A 41 -14.66 -30.74 -12.34
CA LYS A 41 -15.42 -29.50 -12.13
C LYS A 41 -14.50 -28.47 -11.49
N ASP A 42 -14.21 -27.40 -12.24
CA ASP A 42 -13.25 -26.38 -11.87
C ASP A 42 -13.96 -25.05 -11.56
N GLY A 43 -13.60 -24.43 -10.43
CA GLY A 43 -14.14 -23.13 -9.99
C GLY A 43 -13.61 -21.92 -10.78
N GLN A 44 -12.96 -22.14 -11.93
CA GLN A 44 -12.20 -21.13 -12.68
C GLN A 44 -13.02 -19.85 -12.96
N GLN A 45 -14.29 -19.99 -13.34
CA GLN A 45 -15.11 -18.83 -13.70
C GLN A 45 -15.43 -17.93 -12.49
N THR A 46 -15.66 -18.54 -11.32
CA THR A 46 -15.90 -17.81 -10.08
C THR A 46 -14.62 -17.14 -9.60
N SER A 47 -13.50 -17.88 -9.57
CA SER A 47 -12.19 -17.32 -9.20
C SER A 47 -11.76 -16.18 -10.13
N LYS A 48 -11.99 -16.33 -11.45
CA LYS A 48 -11.66 -15.29 -12.43
C LYS A 48 -12.46 -14.01 -12.22
N ARG A 49 -13.75 -14.11 -11.88
CA ARG A 49 -14.58 -12.93 -11.56
C ARG A 49 -14.06 -12.20 -10.31
N ILE A 50 -13.75 -12.94 -9.25
CA ILE A 50 -13.20 -12.38 -8.00
C ILE A 50 -11.86 -11.69 -8.27
N LEU A 51 -10.94 -12.34 -8.98
CA LEU A 51 -9.64 -11.77 -9.32
C LEU A 51 -9.75 -10.54 -10.23
N GLN A 52 -10.72 -10.52 -11.14
CA GLN A 52 -10.94 -9.36 -12.00
C GLN A 52 -11.45 -8.15 -11.21
N VAL A 53 -12.37 -8.36 -10.26
CA VAL A 53 -12.84 -7.29 -9.35
C VAL A 53 -11.70 -6.79 -8.47
N ALA A 54 -10.93 -7.72 -7.87
CA ALA A 54 -9.77 -7.37 -7.06
C ALA A 54 -8.75 -6.51 -7.83
N ARG A 55 -8.47 -6.87 -9.09
CA ARG A 55 -7.56 -6.10 -9.97
C ARG A 55 -8.08 -4.70 -10.27
N VAL A 56 -9.39 -4.54 -10.50
CA VAL A 56 -9.98 -3.20 -10.72
C VAL A 56 -9.81 -2.34 -9.48
N ILE A 57 -10.09 -2.90 -8.30
CA ILE A 57 -9.91 -2.21 -7.02
C ILE A 57 -8.44 -1.81 -6.83
N GLU A 58 -7.51 -2.73 -7.05
CA GLU A 58 -6.06 -2.47 -6.95
C GLU A 58 -5.62 -1.29 -7.83
N VAL A 59 -6.03 -1.27 -9.11
CA VAL A 59 -5.70 -0.18 -10.04
C VAL A 59 -6.25 1.16 -9.55
N VAL A 60 -7.49 1.20 -9.07
CA VAL A 60 -8.10 2.42 -8.53
C VAL A 60 -7.33 2.94 -7.32
N PHE A 61 -6.92 2.05 -6.40
CA PHE A 61 -6.12 2.42 -5.23
C PHE A 61 -4.73 2.92 -5.62
N VAL A 62 -4.05 2.28 -6.58
CA VAL A 62 -2.75 2.73 -7.07
C VAL A 62 -2.83 4.14 -7.66
N VAL A 63 -3.85 4.40 -8.47
CA VAL A 63 -4.08 5.75 -9.04
C VAL A 63 -4.39 6.77 -7.94
N ALA A 64 -5.24 6.43 -6.98
CA ALA A 64 -5.58 7.30 -5.87
C ALA A 64 -4.34 7.66 -5.02
N VAL A 65 -3.50 6.67 -4.69
CA VAL A 65 -2.25 6.89 -3.95
C VAL A 65 -1.31 7.80 -4.73
N ALA A 66 -1.15 7.60 -6.05
CA ALA A 66 -0.30 8.45 -6.87
C ALA A 66 -0.76 9.92 -6.84
N VAL A 67 -2.08 10.16 -6.97
CA VAL A 67 -2.65 11.52 -6.90
C VAL A 67 -2.42 12.15 -5.52
N LEU A 68 -2.63 11.39 -4.45
CA LEU A 68 -2.43 11.87 -3.07
C LEU A 68 -0.97 12.20 -2.77
N LEU A 69 -0.02 11.42 -3.29
CA LEU A 69 1.41 11.70 -3.15
C LEU A 69 1.77 13.03 -3.83
N ILE A 70 1.28 13.26 -5.06
CA ILE A 70 1.50 14.52 -5.78
C ILE A 70 0.88 15.69 -4.98
N ALA A 71 -0.35 15.54 -4.52
CA ALA A 71 -1.03 16.56 -3.72
C ALA A 71 -0.26 16.87 -2.43
N SER A 72 0.24 15.85 -1.73
CA SER A 72 1.04 16.01 -0.52
C SER A 72 2.32 16.82 -0.77
N VAL A 73 3.08 16.47 -1.81
CA VAL A 73 4.28 17.22 -2.22
C VAL A 73 3.95 18.68 -2.51
N LEU A 74 2.86 18.94 -3.24
CA LEU A 74 2.42 20.31 -3.57
C LEU A 74 2.01 21.11 -2.33
N LEU A 75 1.29 20.49 -1.39
CA LEU A 75 0.90 21.14 -0.15
C LEU A 75 2.11 21.49 0.70
N ILE A 76 3.04 20.55 0.89
CA ILE A 76 4.29 20.80 1.63
C ILE A 76 5.08 21.93 0.94
N ALA A 77 5.20 21.89 -0.39
CA ALA A 77 5.90 22.93 -1.13
C ALA A 77 5.27 24.32 -0.95
N ASN A 78 3.94 24.40 -0.93
CA ASN A 78 3.24 25.65 -0.70
C ASN A 78 3.43 26.16 0.74
N THR A 79 3.37 25.27 1.72
CA THR A 79 3.61 25.61 3.13
C THR A 79 5.02 26.16 3.34
N ILE A 80 6.04 25.51 2.77
CA ILE A 80 7.43 25.98 2.86
C ILE A 80 7.59 27.32 2.16
N ARG A 81 6.93 27.55 1.02
CA ARG A 81 6.95 28.85 0.34
C ARG A 81 6.41 29.96 1.22
N LEU A 82 5.28 29.72 1.88
CA LEU A 82 4.67 30.69 2.80
C LEU A 82 5.58 30.95 4.02
N SER A 83 6.20 29.89 4.57
CA SER A 83 7.16 30.00 5.68
C SER A 83 8.38 30.87 5.30
N ILE A 84 8.96 30.65 4.12
CA ILE A 84 10.07 31.46 3.58
C ILE A 84 9.66 32.93 3.41
N PHE A 85 8.46 33.18 2.87
CA PHE A 85 7.98 34.55 2.67
C PHE A 85 7.83 35.30 4.00
N SER A 86 7.28 34.64 5.02
CA SER A 86 7.15 35.21 6.37
C SER A 86 8.50 35.57 7.00
N ARG A 87 9.53 34.74 6.78
CA ARG A 87 10.89 34.92 7.33
C ARG A 87 11.84 35.68 6.39
N ARG A 88 11.33 36.31 5.32
CA ARG A 88 12.19 36.90 4.26
C ARG A 88 13.20 37.91 4.78
N ARG A 89 12.82 38.78 5.73
CA ARG A 89 13.72 39.79 6.32
C ARG A 89 14.87 39.16 7.11
N GLU A 90 14.59 38.11 7.88
CA GLU A 90 15.62 37.38 8.63
C GLU A 90 16.61 36.73 7.68
N ILE A 91 16.10 36.10 6.61
CA ILE A 91 16.92 35.47 5.58
C ILE A 91 17.83 36.51 4.90
N GLU A 92 17.32 37.70 4.60
CA GLU A 92 18.09 38.80 4.01
C GLU A 92 19.23 39.25 4.94
N VAL A 93 18.97 39.42 6.24
CA VAL A 93 20.01 39.73 7.23
C VAL A 93 21.06 38.62 7.30
N MET A 94 20.64 37.35 7.35
CA MET A 94 21.58 36.21 7.36
C MET A 94 22.47 36.20 6.11
N LYS A 95 21.91 36.55 4.95
CA LYS A 95 22.64 36.66 3.69
C LYS A 95 23.66 37.79 3.69
N LEU A 96 23.32 38.94 4.27
CA LEU A 96 24.23 40.09 4.38
C LEU A 96 25.45 39.82 5.27
N VAL A 97 25.30 38.95 6.28
CA VAL A 97 26.39 38.53 7.18
C VAL A 97 27.21 37.36 6.58
N GLY A 98 26.91 36.94 5.34
CA GLY A 98 27.67 35.91 4.62
C GLY A 98 27.22 34.47 4.87
N ALA A 99 26.00 34.25 5.37
CA ALA A 99 25.49 32.90 5.59
C ALA A 99 25.38 32.09 4.29
N THR A 100 25.84 30.84 4.34
CA THR A 100 25.79 29.93 3.20
C THR A 100 24.35 29.59 2.81
N ASN A 101 24.13 29.25 1.54
CA ASN A 101 22.83 28.78 1.06
C ASN A 101 22.28 27.60 1.88
N TRP A 102 23.16 26.73 2.38
CA TRP A 102 22.75 25.57 3.18
C TRP A 102 22.26 25.95 4.57
N PHE A 103 22.87 26.96 5.20
CA PHE A 103 22.44 27.44 6.51
C PHE A 103 21.03 28.05 6.48
N VAL A 104 20.71 28.78 5.42
CA VAL A 104 19.35 29.31 5.19
C VAL A 104 18.34 28.20 4.86
N ARG A 105 18.79 27.16 4.14
CA ARG A 105 17.93 26.05 3.67
C ARG A 105 17.64 24.99 4.73
N GLY A 106 18.58 24.76 5.65
CA GLY A 106 18.49 23.78 6.72
C GLY A 106 17.17 23.77 7.48
N PRO A 107 16.71 24.91 8.08
CA PRO A 107 15.49 24.93 8.87
C PRO A 107 14.26 24.51 8.06
N PHE A 108 14.12 24.97 6.82
CA PHE A 108 12.99 24.62 5.95
C PHE A 108 13.02 23.16 5.47
N MET A 109 14.21 22.59 5.29
CA MET A 109 14.34 21.16 4.98
C MET A 109 13.86 20.31 6.16
N VAL A 110 14.23 20.70 7.38
CA VAL A 110 13.79 20.05 8.62
C VAL A 110 12.28 20.20 8.83
N GLU A 111 11.70 21.37 8.58
CA GLU A 111 10.23 21.55 8.62
C GLU A 111 9.51 20.55 7.71
N GLY A 112 9.97 20.37 6.45
CA GLY A 112 9.39 19.40 5.53
C GLY A 112 9.58 17.94 5.96
N LEU A 113 10.77 17.59 6.46
CA LEU A 113 11.05 16.25 7.01
C LEU A 113 10.16 15.94 8.22
N LEU A 114 9.96 16.90 9.11
CA LEU A 114 9.08 16.76 10.28
C LEU A 114 7.62 16.57 9.86
N CYS A 115 7.13 17.34 8.88
CA CYS A 115 5.79 17.12 8.32
C CYS A 115 5.64 15.70 7.76
N GLY A 116 6.63 15.21 7.00
CA GLY A 116 6.64 13.86 6.46
C GLY A 116 6.69 12.77 7.55
N LEU A 117 7.51 12.98 8.59
CA LEU A 117 7.65 12.07 9.73
C LEU A 117 6.34 11.98 10.52
N VAL A 118 5.72 13.11 10.86
CA VAL A 118 4.45 13.14 11.60
C VAL A 118 3.35 12.47 10.79
N GLY A 119 3.29 12.72 9.48
CA GLY A 119 2.35 12.03 8.58
C GLY A 119 2.56 10.52 8.56
N ALA A 120 3.81 10.05 8.50
CA ALA A 120 4.11 8.61 8.55
C ALA A 120 3.73 7.97 9.88
N VAL A 121 4.06 8.62 11.01
CA VAL A 121 3.68 8.13 12.35
C VAL A 121 2.16 8.05 12.47
N ALA A 122 1.43 9.08 12.02
CA ALA A 122 -0.03 9.05 12.00
C ALA A 122 -0.58 7.90 11.13
N ALA A 123 0.01 7.66 9.96
CA ALA A 123 -0.37 6.54 9.10
C ALA A 123 -0.13 5.17 9.75
N ILE A 124 1.01 4.99 10.45
CA ILE A 124 1.32 3.76 11.19
C ILE A 124 0.33 3.54 12.34
N VAL A 125 -0.04 4.59 13.07
CA VAL A 125 -1.05 4.51 14.14
C VAL A 125 -2.41 4.12 13.57
N LEU A 126 -2.82 4.72 12.44
CA LEU A 126 -4.06 4.34 11.77
C LEU A 126 -4.01 2.88 11.26
N LEU A 127 -2.86 2.43 10.78
CA LEU A 127 -2.65 1.03 10.36
C LEU A 127 -2.81 0.07 11.54
N LEU A 128 -2.24 0.41 12.71
CA LEU A 128 -2.40 -0.37 13.94
C LEU A 128 -3.85 -0.46 14.38
N ILE A 129 -4.55 0.67 14.41
CA ILE A 129 -5.97 0.72 14.78
C ILE A 129 -6.80 -0.10 13.79
N GLY A 130 -6.55 0.05 12.49
CA GLY A 130 -7.23 -0.73 11.45
C GLY A 130 -6.98 -2.22 11.59
N LYS A 131 -5.74 -2.63 11.90
CA LYS A 131 -5.40 -4.03 12.16
C LYS A 131 -6.18 -4.58 13.36
N GLU A 132 -6.13 -3.91 14.51
CA GLU A 132 -6.71 -4.44 15.75
C GLU A 132 -8.24 -4.33 15.79
N LEU A 133 -8.85 -3.36 15.10
CA LEU A 133 -10.31 -3.18 15.08
C LEU A 133 -11.01 -3.84 13.88
N ALA A 134 -10.46 -3.70 12.67
CA ALA A 134 -11.14 -4.16 11.46
C ALA A 134 -10.93 -5.66 11.19
N LEU A 135 -9.74 -6.20 11.47
CA LEU A 135 -9.46 -7.61 11.24
C LEU A 135 -10.38 -8.54 12.06
N PRO A 136 -10.58 -8.38 13.38
CA PRO A 136 -11.45 -9.29 14.13
C PRO A 136 -12.92 -9.21 13.69
N SER A 137 -13.41 -8.04 13.26
CA SER A 137 -14.78 -7.90 12.74
C SER A 137 -14.99 -8.54 11.36
N ILE A 138 -13.96 -8.61 10.53
CA ILE A 138 -14.02 -9.19 9.18
C ILE A 138 -13.67 -10.69 9.20
N LEU A 139 -12.63 -11.08 9.95
CA LEU A 139 -12.18 -12.47 10.07
C LEU A 139 -13.03 -13.30 11.04
N GLY A 140 -13.80 -12.71 11.95
CA GLY A 140 -14.77 -13.46 12.76
C GLY A 140 -15.83 -14.22 11.93
N GLN A 141 -15.97 -13.91 10.63
CA GLN A 141 -16.85 -14.60 9.68
C GLN A 141 -16.11 -15.53 8.71
N ILE A 142 -14.78 -15.52 8.70
CA ILE A 142 -13.95 -16.26 7.75
C ILE A 142 -12.92 -17.03 8.58
N ASP A 143 -13.18 -18.31 8.84
CA ASP A 143 -12.27 -19.21 9.54
C ASP A 143 -10.98 -19.35 8.70
N SER A 144 -10.00 -18.51 9.01
CA SER A 144 -8.71 -18.46 8.34
C SER A 144 -7.65 -18.34 9.43
N SER A 145 -7.33 -19.50 10.00
CA SER A 145 -6.23 -19.69 10.93
C SER A 145 -4.85 -19.48 10.29
N ASP A 146 -4.80 -19.32 8.96
CA ASP A 146 -3.60 -18.93 8.23
C ASP A 146 -3.64 -17.42 7.98
N ASP A 147 -2.89 -16.74 8.85
CA ASP A 147 -2.23 -15.45 8.66
C ASP A 147 -2.33 -14.95 7.21
N VAL A 148 -3.20 -13.96 7.00
CA VAL A 148 -3.20 -13.18 5.75
C VAL A 148 -1.75 -12.79 5.53
N ARG A 149 -1.13 -13.30 4.45
CA ARG A 149 0.26 -13.01 4.04
C ARG A 149 0.39 -11.54 3.64
N ALA A 150 0.06 -10.62 4.55
CA ALA A 150 0.52 -9.26 4.53
C ALA A 150 2.04 -9.32 4.73
N LEU A 151 2.76 -8.43 4.03
CA LEU A 151 4.12 -8.11 4.44
C LEU A 151 4.11 -7.87 5.95
N GLY A 152 5.08 -8.45 6.67
CA GLY A 152 5.11 -8.36 8.13
C GLY A 152 4.89 -6.91 8.57
N PHE A 153 4.02 -6.70 9.55
CA PHE A 153 3.59 -5.36 9.98
C PHE A 153 4.76 -4.35 10.09
N THR A 154 5.89 -4.81 10.63
CA THR A 154 7.15 -4.07 10.74
C THR A 154 7.67 -3.56 9.40
N LEU A 155 7.60 -4.37 8.35
CA LEU A 155 8.07 -4.04 7.00
C LEU A 155 7.16 -2.96 6.37
N ILE A 156 5.85 -3.08 6.52
CA ILE A 156 4.89 -2.06 6.04
C ILE A 156 5.09 -0.74 6.78
N ALA A 157 5.24 -0.78 8.11
CA ALA A 157 5.51 0.40 8.91
C ALA A 157 6.82 1.09 8.50
N LEU A 158 7.87 0.32 8.20
CA LEU A 158 9.15 0.85 7.70
C LEU A 158 8.99 1.49 6.32
N ILE A 159 8.24 0.86 5.40
CA ILE A 159 7.93 1.45 4.09
C ILE A 159 7.17 2.77 4.27
N LEU A 160 6.14 2.83 5.12
CA LEU A 160 5.37 4.05 5.37
C LEU A 160 6.26 5.18 5.92
N LEU A 161 7.16 4.84 6.84
CA LEU A 161 8.14 5.77 7.40
C LEU A 161 9.09 6.29 6.30
N GLY A 162 9.63 5.39 5.48
CA GLY A 162 10.49 5.74 4.36
C GLY A 162 9.80 6.64 3.34
N VAL A 163 8.57 6.31 2.94
CA VAL A 163 7.77 7.09 1.99
C VAL A 163 7.41 8.45 2.57
N GLY A 164 6.98 8.54 3.83
CA GLY A 164 6.64 9.81 4.46
C GLY A 164 7.84 10.76 4.56
N LEU A 165 9.00 10.25 5.01
CA LEU A 165 10.24 11.03 5.01
C LEU A 165 10.65 11.47 3.61
N PHE A 166 10.55 10.57 2.63
CA PHE A 166 10.90 10.86 1.25
C PHE A 166 10.01 11.96 0.65
N VAL A 167 8.70 11.87 0.84
CA VAL A 167 7.73 12.89 0.39
C VAL A 167 7.98 14.23 1.08
N GLY A 168 8.26 14.22 2.39
CA GLY A 168 8.62 15.40 3.17
C GLY A 168 9.88 16.10 2.65
N ALA A 169 10.94 15.33 2.43
CA ALA A 169 12.22 15.81 1.90
C ALA A 169 12.12 16.30 0.45
N LEU A 170 11.35 15.58 -0.40
CA LEU A 170 11.11 15.99 -1.78
C LEU A 170 10.32 17.31 -1.84
N GLY A 171 9.24 17.42 -1.06
CA GLY A 171 8.39 18.62 -1.03
C GLY A 171 9.14 19.89 -0.62
N SER A 172 9.92 19.81 0.47
CA SER A 172 10.73 20.95 0.92
C SER A 172 11.91 21.22 -0.01
N GLY A 173 12.60 20.16 -0.47
CA GLY A 173 13.77 20.26 -1.34
C GLY A 173 13.48 20.85 -2.72
N LEU A 174 12.36 20.45 -3.35
CA LEU A 174 11.93 21.00 -4.65
C LEU A 174 11.68 22.50 -4.57
N THR A 175 11.08 22.97 -3.47
CA THR A 175 10.76 24.38 -3.24
C THR A 175 12.04 25.21 -3.10
N LEU A 176 12.98 24.75 -2.28
CA LEU A 176 14.26 25.42 -2.04
C LEU A 176 15.13 25.51 -3.30
N ARG A 177 15.17 24.45 -4.11
CA ARG A 177 15.95 24.44 -5.36
C ARG A 177 15.41 25.41 -6.39
N ARG A 178 14.10 25.64 -6.40
CA ARG A 178 13.43 26.51 -7.38
C ARG A 178 13.38 27.98 -6.97
N TYR A 179 13.27 28.27 -5.67
CA TYR A 179 13.07 29.65 -5.17
C TYR A 179 14.34 30.35 -4.67
N LEU A 180 15.35 29.61 -4.24
CA LEU A 180 16.56 30.18 -3.62
C LEU A 180 17.73 30.23 -4.63
N LYS A 181 17.40 30.47 -5.89
CA LYS A 181 18.35 30.62 -7.02
C LYS A 181 18.44 32.09 -7.48
N VAL A 182 18.29 33.00 -6.52
CA VAL A 182 18.55 34.45 -6.64
C VAL A 182 19.52 34.82 -5.54
#